data_AF-A0A353FI58-F1
#
_entry.id   AF-A0A353FI58-F1
#
_cell.length_a   1.000
_cell.length_b   1.000
_cell.length_c   1.000
_cell.angle_alpha   90.00
_cell.angle_beta   90.00
_cell.angle_gamma   90.00
#
_symmetry.space_group_name_H-M   'P 1'
#
loop_
_entity.id
_entity.type
_entity.pdbx_description
1 polymer ?
#
loop_
_entity_poly.entity_id
_entity_poly.type
_entity_poly.pdbx_seq_one_letter_code
_entity_poly.pdbx_strand_id
1 'polypeptide(L)'
;RKLVGRRMTFLENLGYIRGEREVLPRGHTATGLHGHPVELTELLFEGILEKADPAQLCGVVGAIFHEGRRREKWPTDGLRPMRTIFQKARLVLDRTLDAELEVGLHGSLTSLEPGMSPALHAYSQGKDFRDLERYTSASPGDFVRVARIVVQSLRHLRKATAEDWPELADLCSTAINSIWRGPVDVKAELGLSDEDRPE
;
A
#
# COMPACT_ATOMS: atom_id res chain seq x y z
N ARG A 1 14.38 25.76 8.69
CA ARG A 1 14.45 25.44 10.13
C ARG A 1 13.08 25.15 10.75
N LYS A 2 12.06 26.04 10.62
CA LYS A 2 10.70 25.79 11.18
C LYS A 2 10.01 24.50 10.67
N LEU A 3 10.11 24.19 9.37
CA LEU A 3 9.49 22.99 8.79
C LEU A 3 10.06 21.68 9.35
N VAL A 4 11.39 21.59 9.50
CA VAL A 4 12.07 20.41 10.07
C VAL A 4 11.64 20.19 11.51
N GLY A 5 11.57 21.27 12.31
CA GLY A 5 11.07 21.18 13.68
C GLY A 5 9.64 20.64 13.76
N ARG A 6 8.73 21.12 12.91
CA ARG A 6 7.34 20.61 12.84
C ARG A 6 7.28 19.13 12.46
N ARG A 7 8.12 18.68 11.51
CA ARG A 7 8.21 17.26 11.14
C ARG A 7 8.78 16.40 12.27
N MET A 8 9.76 16.89 13.02
CA MET A 8 10.26 16.19 14.20
C MET A 8 9.18 16.07 15.27
N THR A 9 8.44 17.15 15.57
CA THR A 9 7.32 17.10 16.50
C THR A 9 6.24 16.12 16.04
N PHE A 10 5.91 16.10 14.75
CA PHE A 10 4.95 15.14 14.18
C PHE A 10 5.40 13.69 14.39
N LEU A 11 6.65 13.37 14.02
CA LEU A 11 7.20 12.02 14.18
C LEU A 11 7.34 11.62 15.66
N GLU A 12 7.67 12.55 16.53
CA GLU A 12 7.73 12.32 17.98
C GLU A 12 6.35 12.06 18.58
N ASN A 13 5.32 12.84 18.19
CA ASN A 13 3.93 12.66 18.63
C ASN A 13 3.38 11.28 18.22
N LEU A 14 3.76 10.78 17.04
CA LEU A 14 3.36 9.46 16.56
C LEU A 14 4.28 8.32 17.06
N GLY A 15 5.30 8.62 17.85
CA GLY A 15 6.20 7.60 18.41
C GLY A 15 7.13 6.95 17.38
N TYR A 16 7.53 7.67 16.34
CA TYR A 16 8.59 7.24 15.41
C TYR A 16 9.98 7.55 15.96
N ILE A 17 10.10 8.62 16.74
CA ILE A 17 11.35 9.07 17.36
C ILE A 17 11.08 9.53 18.79
N ARG A 18 12.14 9.61 19.61
CA ARG A 18 12.13 10.33 20.89
C ARG A 18 13.32 11.27 20.93
N GLY A 19 13.04 12.57 21.09
CA GLY A 19 14.04 13.61 20.95
C GLY A 19 14.79 13.53 19.61
N GLU A 20 16.06 13.93 19.60
CA GLU A 20 16.85 14.06 18.37
C GLU A 20 17.64 12.80 17.98
N ARG A 21 17.75 11.80 18.86
CA ARG A 21 18.72 10.68 18.70
C ARG A 21 18.14 9.28 18.76
N GLU A 22 16.94 9.11 19.32
CA GLU A 22 16.34 7.78 19.47
C GLU A 22 15.31 7.55 18.37
N VAL A 23 15.50 6.48 17.59
CA VAL A 23 14.51 5.98 16.64
C VAL A 23 13.75 4.85 17.33
N LEU A 24 12.43 4.92 17.30
CA LEU A 24 11.53 3.96 17.93
C LEU A 24 11.10 2.87 16.93
N PRO A 25 10.41 1.78 17.35
CA PRO A 25 10.04 0.68 16.45
C PRO A 25 9.26 1.10 15.19
N ARG A 26 8.33 2.07 15.31
CA ARG A 26 7.63 2.66 14.15
C ARG A 26 8.62 3.34 13.19
N GLY A 27 9.56 4.10 13.74
CA GLY A 27 10.64 4.74 12.98
C GLY A 27 11.51 3.73 12.23
N HIS A 28 11.96 2.68 12.91
CA HIS A 28 12.76 1.62 12.30
C HIS A 28 12.02 0.93 11.15
N THR A 29 10.75 0.56 11.36
CA THR A 29 9.91 -0.03 10.30
C THR A 29 9.82 0.90 9.10
N ALA A 30 9.52 2.19 9.33
CA ALA A 30 9.33 3.17 8.28
C ALA A 30 10.58 3.36 7.40
N THR A 31 11.80 3.18 7.94
CA THR A 31 13.04 3.27 7.14
C THR A 31 13.14 2.18 6.06
N GLY A 32 12.48 1.04 6.24
CA GLY A 32 12.43 -0.05 5.27
C GLY A 32 11.36 0.13 4.19
N LEU A 33 10.52 1.17 4.28
CA LEU A 33 9.38 1.41 3.40
C LEU A 33 9.63 2.62 2.49
N HIS A 34 9.06 2.59 1.28
CA HIS A 34 9.28 3.60 0.25
C HIS A 34 7.96 4.11 -0.35
N GLY A 35 7.95 5.37 -0.77
CA GLY A 35 6.76 6.06 -1.27
C GLY A 35 5.89 6.62 -0.16
N HIS A 36 5.21 5.73 0.59
CA HIS A 36 4.27 6.09 1.66
C HIS A 36 4.63 5.42 3.00
N PRO A 37 5.82 5.71 3.56
CA PRO A 37 6.33 4.99 4.73
C PRO A 37 5.50 5.22 5.99
N VAL A 38 4.93 6.43 6.18
CA VAL A 38 4.09 6.73 7.34
C VAL A 38 2.76 5.99 7.23
N GLU A 39 2.06 6.11 6.09
CA GLU A 39 0.77 5.47 5.89
C GLU A 39 0.85 3.95 6.06
N LEU A 40 1.87 3.31 5.45
CA LEU A 40 2.08 1.87 5.59
C LEU A 40 2.43 1.45 7.02
N THR A 41 3.25 2.23 7.72
CA THR A 41 3.63 1.95 9.12
C THR A 41 2.43 2.12 10.05
N GLU A 42 1.63 3.16 9.88
CA GLU A 42 0.41 3.35 10.67
C GLU A 42 -0.58 2.20 10.46
N LEU A 43 -0.83 1.79 9.22
CA LEU A 43 -1.71 0.65 8.95
C LEU A 43 -1.16 -0.67 9.53
N LEU A 44 0.16 -0.85 9.54
CA LEU A 44 0.81 -2.00 10.17
C LEU A 44 0.58 -2.00 11.68
N PHE A 45 0.98 -0.93 12.37
CA PHE A 45 0.98 -0.88 13.83
C PHE A 45 -0.43 -0.81 14.43
N GLU A 46 -1.42 -0.34 13.66
CA GLU A 46 -2.84 -0.41 14.04
C GLU A 46 -3.48 -1.78 13.70
N GLY A 47 -2.68 -2.75 13.22
CA GLY A 47 -3.12 -4.10 12.91
C GLY A 47 -4.15 -4.16 11.79
N ILE A 48 -4.08 -3.24 10.82
CA ILE A 48 -4.99 -3.23 9.67
C ILE A 48 -4.53 -4.25 8.63
N LEU A 49 -3.23 -4.30 8.34
CA LEU A 49 -2.67 -5.14 7.28
C LEU A 49 -2.81 -6.64 7.57
N GLU A 50 -2.58 -7.06 8.81
CA GLU A 50 -2.69 -8.46 9.26
C GLU A 50 -4.11 -9.03 9.15
N LYS A 51 -5.13 -8.17 9.16
CA LYS A 51 -6.55 -8.56 9.08
C LYS A 51 -7.03 -8.70 7.64
N ALA A 52 -6.17 -8.39 6.66
CA ALA A 52 -6.47 -8.51 5.24
C ALA A 52 -6.29 -9.95 4.77
N ASP A 53 -7.13 -10.39 3.83
CA ASP A 53 -6.72 -11.47 2.94
C ASP A 53 -5.73 -10.95 1.86
N PRO A 54 -5.06 -11.83 1.10
CA PRO A 54 -4.08 -11.41 0.10
C PRO A 54 -4.62 -10.41 -0.94
N ALA A 55 -5.87 -10.57 -1.37
CA ALA A 55 -6.48 -9.72 -2.38
C ALA A 55 -6.91 -8.37 -1.81
N GLN A 56 -7.44 -8.36 -0.59
CA GLN A 56 -7.71 -7.15 0.19
C GLN A 56 -6.42 -6.35 0.41
N LEU A 57 -5.31 -7.02 0.72
CA LEU A 57 -4.01 -6.37 0.92
C LEU A 57 -3.55 -5.66 -0.36
N CYS A 58 -3.66 -6.31 -1.53
CA CYS A 58 -3.39 -5.67 -2.82
C CYS A 58 -4.28 -4.44 -3.06
N GLY A 59 -5.58 -4.54 -2.73
CA GLY A 59 -6.53 -3.44 -2.90
C GLY A 59 -6.23 -2.24 -2.00
N VAL A 60 -5.92 -2.46 -0.72
CA VAL A 60 -5.61 -1.41 0.26
C VAL A 60 -4.28 -0.75 -0.05
N VAL A 61 -3.21 -1.52 -0.27
CA VAL A 61 -1.90 -0.97 -0.65
C VAL A 61 -2.02 -0.21 -1.98
N GLY A 62 -2.80 -0.73 -2.94
CA GLY A 62 -3.10 -0.03 -4.18
C GLY A 62 -3.73 1.34 -3.98
N ALA A 63 -4.67 1.47 -3.03
CA ALA A 63 -5.32 2.74 -2.75
C ALA A 63 -4.41 3.80 -2.12
N ILE A 64 -3.26 3.40 -1.56
CA ILE A 64 -2.26 4.33 -1.02
C ILE A 64 -1.45 4.96 -2.16
N PHE A 65 -1.11 4.16 -3.18
CA PHE A 65 -0.24 4.58 -4.28
C PHE A 65 -0.98 5.06 -5.53
N HIS A 66 -2.28 4.79 -5.62
CA HIS A 66 -3.07 5.18 -6.78
C HIS A 66 -3.40 6.66 -6.73
N GLU A 67 -2.98 7.38 -7.77
CA GLU A 67 -3.38 8.77 -7.98
C GLU A 67 -4.59 8.77 -8.91
N GLY A 68 -5.78 8.83 -8.31
CA GLY A 68 -7.05 8.80 -9.03
C GLY A 68 -7.16 9.95 -10.04
N ARG A 69 -7.70 9.66 -11.24
CA ARG A 69 -8.00 10.71 -12.22
C ARG A 69 -9.38 11.29 -11.98
N ARG A 70 -9.55 12.57 -12.35
CA ARG A 70 -10.86 13.23 -12.28
C ARG A 70 -11.87 12.46 -13.14
N ARG A 71 -12.96 11.98 -12.53
CA ARG A 71 -14.02 11.14 -13.14
C ARG A 71 -13.64 9.69 -13.43
N GLU A 72 -12.61 9.15 -12.79
CA GLU A 72 -12.40 7.71 -12.77
C GLU A 72 -13.62 7.01 -12.14
N LYS A 73 -14.05 5.90 -12.75
CA LYS A 73 -15.23 5.13 -12.35
C LYS A 73 -14.84 3.70 -12.04
N TRP A 74 -15.55 3.11 -11.10
CA TRP A 74 -15.49 1.70 -10.78
C TRP A 74 -16.92 1.26 -10.36
N PRO A 75 -17.25 -0.04 -10.39
CA PRO A 75 -18.61 -0.51 -10.08
C PRO A 75 -19.04 -0.12 -8.67
N THR A 76 -20.26 0.36 -8.45
CA THR A 76 -20.72 0.82 -7.12
C THR A 76 -20.44 -0.16 -5.97
N ASP A 77 -20.54 -1.48 -6.23
CA ASP A 77 -20.30 -2.54 -5.25
C ASP A 77 -18.85 -3.10 -5.27
N GLY A 78 -17.95 -2.51 -6.05
CA GLY A 78 -16.58 -3.01 -6.26
C GLY A 78 -15.73 -3.05 -4.99
N LEU A 79 -16.03 -2.20 -4.01
CA LEU A 79 -15.38 -2.20 -2.69
C LEU A 79 -16.06 -3.12 -1.67
N ARG A 80 -17.23 -3.71 -1.97
CA ARG A 80 -17.97 -4.54 -1.02
C ARG A 80 -17.12 -5.65 -0.37
N PRO A 81 -16.23 -6.36 -1.10
CA PRO A 81 -15.34 -7.37 -0.49
C PRO A 81 -14.28 -6.79 0.46
N MET A 82 -13.97 -5.49 0.33
CA MET A 82 -12.92 -4.81 1.09
C MET A 82 -13.47 -3.71 2.00
N ARG A 83 -14.80 -3.57 2.12
CA ARG A 83 -15.43 -2.42 2.77
C ARG A 83 -14.94 -2.22 4.21
N THR A 84 -14.88 -3.29 4.98
CA THR A 84 -14.49 -3.23 6.39
C THR A 84 -13.03 -2.82 6.55
N ILE A 85 -12.12 -3.38 5.74
CA ILE A 85 -10.70 -3.02 5.82
C ILE A 85 -10.46 -1.59 5.34
N PHE A 86 -11.15 -1.13 4.28
CA PHE A 86 -11.08 0.25 3.81
C PHE A 86 -11.58 1.25 4.84
N GLN A 87 -12.70 0.96 5.52
CA GLN A 87 -13.22 1.83 6.57
C GLN A 87 -12.23 1.99 7.73
N LYS A 88 -11.60 0.90 8.16
CA LYS A 88 -10.60 0.93 9.22
C LYS A 88 -9.32 1.64 8.78
N ALA A 89 -8.82 1.32 7.58
CA ALA A 89 -7.64 1.96 7.02
C ALA A 89 -7.83 3.47 6.87
N ARG A 90 -9.00 3.90 6.37
CA ARG A 90 -9.38 5.30 6.25
C ARG A 90 -9.37 6.01 7.60
N LEU A 91 -9.97 5.40 8.63
CA LEU A 91 -9.99 5.96 9.97
C LEU A 91 -8.59 6.18 10.55
N VAL A 92 -7.66 5.23 10.33
CA VAL A 92 -6.27 5.36 10.77
C VAL A 92 -5.60 6.52 10.04
N LEU A 93 -5.66 6.54 8.71
CA LEU A 93 -4.95 7.53 7.90
C LEU A 93 -5.52 8.95 8.06
N ASP A 94 -6.84 9.10 8.22
CA ASP A 94 -7.45 10.41 8.50
C ASP A 94 -6.95 10.96 9.85
N ARG A 95 -6.83 10.12 10.88
CA ARG A 95 -6.25 10.53 12.18
C ARG A 95 -4.77 10.93 12.06
N THR A 96 -4.00 10.19 11.27
CA THR A 96 -2.59 10.51 11.02
C THR A 96 -2.45 11.84 10.28
N LEU A 97 -3.31 12.10 9.29
CA LEU A 97 -3.38 13.38 8.59
C LEU A 97 -3.77 14.52 9.51
N ASP A 98 -4.77 14.32 10.38
CA ASP A 98 -5.17 15.32 11.38
C ASP A 98 -3.99 15.67 12.30
N ALA A 99 -3.24 14.67 12.79
CA ALA A 99 -2.04 14.90 13.59
C ALA A 99 -0.93 15.66 12.83
N GLU A 100 -0.82 15.46 11.51
CA GLU A 100 0.08 16.24 10.65
C GLU A 100 -0.36 17.72 10.57
N LEU A 101 -1.66 17.95 10.39
CA LEU A 101 -2.23 19.29 10.30
C LEU A 101 -2.13 20.05 11.63
N GLU A 102 -2.32 19.38 12.76
CA GLU A 102 -2.24 19.95 14.11
C GLU A 102 -0.87 20.59 14.42
N VAL A 103 0.22 20.03 13.90
CA VAL A 103 1.57 20.62 14.05
C VAL A 103 1.86 21.72 13.02
N GLY A 104 0.88 22.08 12.18
CA GLY A 104 0.96 23.13 11.17
C GLY A 104 1.74 22.73 9.93
N LEU A 105 1.73 21.44 9.56
CA LEU A 105 2.17 20.97 8.25
C LEU A 105 1.01 21.06 7.24
N HIS A 106 1.32 21.00 5.95
CA HIS A 106 0.38 21.27 4.86
C HIS A 106 -0.34 20.00 4.33
N GLY A 107 -0.46 18.93 5.13
CA GLY A 107 -1.10 17.68 4.71
C GLY A 107 -0.34 17.00 3.56
N SER A 108 0.88 16.51 3.83
CA SER A 108 1.67 15.77 2.83
C SER A 108 1.32 14.29 2.74
N LEU A 109 0.57 13.76 3.70
CA LEU A 109 0.06 12.39 3.67
C LEU A 109 -1.11 12.24 2.69
N THR A 110 -1.16 11.09 2.04
CA THR A 110 -2.17 10.81 1.01
C THR A 110 -3.41 10.15 1.60
N SER A 111 -4.58 10.63 1.17
CA SER A 111 -5.87 9.97 1.40
C SER A 111 -5.98 8.67 0.59
N LEU A 112 -6.68 7.66 1.10
CA LEU A 112 -6.95 6.46 0.30
C LEU A 112 -7.77 6.77 -0.96
N GLU A 113 -7.24 6.38 -2.11
CA GLU A 113 -7.85 6.51 -3.43
C GLU A 113 -8.29 5.13 -3.97
N PRO A 114 -9.57 4.73 -3.76
CA PRO A 114 -10.01 3.37 -4.01
C PRO A 114 -10.20 3.00 -5.49
N GLY A 115 -10.00 3.93 -6.43
CA GLY A 115 -10.41 3.77 -7.83
C GLY A 115 -9.80 2.57 -8.57
N MET A 116 -8.59 2.16 -8.15
CA MET A 116 -7.88 0.98 -8.69
C MET A 116 -8.12 -0.30 -7.86
N SER A 117 -8.61 -0.17 -6.63
CA SER A 117 -8.67 -1.28 -5.67
C SER A 117 -9.56 -2.44 -6.11
N PRO A 118 -10.78 -2.23 -6.68
CA PRO A 118 -11.59 -3.34 -7.18
C PRO A 118 -10.88 -4.17 -8.25
N ALA A 119 -10.11 -3.50 -9.13
CA ALA A 119 -9.36 -4.16 -10.18
C ALA A 119 -8.17 -4.96 -9.62
N LEU A 120 -7.40 -4.39 -8.68
CA LEU A 120 -6.29 -5.08 -8.01
C LEU A 120 -6.78 -6.30 -7.22
N HIS A 121 -7.91 -6.17 -6.53
CA HIS A 121 -8.55 -7.27 -5.81
C HIS A 121 -9.03 -8.37 -6.78
N ALA A 122 -9.75 -8.01 -7.85
CA ALA A 122 -10.22 -8.99 -8.82
C ALA A 122 -9.04 -9.72 -9.51
N TYR A 123 -7.99 -8.98 -9.88
CA TYR A 123 -6.82 -9.57 -10.51
C TYR A 123 -6.03 -10.47 -9.54
N SER A 124 -5.82 -10.08 -8.29
CA SER A 124 -5.19 -10.97 -7.30
C SER A 124 -6.02 -12.24 -7.04
N GLN A 125 -7.35 -12.20 -7.21
CA GLN A 125 -8.20 -13.39 -7.19
C GLN A 125 -8.18 -14.23 -8.49
N GLY A 126 -7.27 -13.95 -9.42
CA GLY A 126 -7.10 -14.73 -10.65
C GLY A 126 -8.00 -14.33 -11.83
N LYS A 127 -8.73 -13.20 -11.75
CA LYS A 127 -9.49 -12.71 -12.91
C LYS A 127 -8.58 -12.29 -14.06
N ASP A 128 -9.06 -12.44 -15.30
CA ASP A 128 -8.27 -12.16 -16.49
C ASP A 128 -7.96 -10.66 -16.63
N PHE A 129 -6.76 -10.34 -17.12
CA PHE A 129 -6.35 -8.96 -17.40
C PHE A 129 -7.29 -8.27 -18.42
N ARG A 130 -7.83 -9.04 -19.35
CA ARG A 130 -8.75 -8.55 -20.39
C ARG A 130 -10.10 -8.09 -19.82
N ASP A 131 -10.43 -8.49 -18.59
CA ASP A 131 -11.68 -8.12 -17.92
C ASP A 131 -11.53 -6.91 -16.99
N LEU A 132 -10.38 -6.21 -16.99
CA LEU A 132 -10.12 -5.08 -16.08
C LEU A 132 -11.16 -3.96 -16.18
N GLU A 133 -11.70 -3.70 -17.37
CA GLU A 133 -12.72 -2.68 -17.61
C GLU A 133 -14.01 -2.90 -16.79
N ARG A 134 -14.23 -4.14 -16.32
CA ARG A 134 -15.36 -4.47 -15.45
C ARG A 134 -15.18 -3.95 -14.02
N TYR A 135 -13.96 -3.57 -13.63
CA TYR A 135 -13.61 -3.24 -12.25
C TYR A 135 -13.07 -1.83 -12.08
N THR A 136 -12.54 -1.21 -13.14
CA THR A 136 -12.08 0.19 -13.13
C THR A 136 -12.12 0.76 -14.54
N SER A 137 -12.30 2.09 -14.65
CA SER A 137 -12.13 2.83 -15.90
C SER A 137 -10.70 3.29 -16.14
N ALA A 138 -9.77 3.00 -15.23
CA ALA A 138 -8.36 3.30 -15.43
C ALA A 138 -7.80 2.52 -16.63
N SER A 139 -6.78 3.08 -17.28
CA SER A 139 -6.19 2.40 -18.44
C SER A 139 -5.45 1.11 -18.02
N PRO A 140 -5.34 0.11 -18.91
CA PRO A 140 -4.56 -1.09 -18.61
C PRO A 140 -3.09 -0.79 -18.24
N GLY A 141 -2.50 0.23 -18.85
CA GLY A 141 -1.13 0.68 -18.53
C GLY A 141 -1.02 1.29 -17.12
N ASP A 142 -2.02 2.08 -16.70
CA ASP A 142 -2.09 2.60 -15.33
C ASP A 142 -2.24 1.46 -14.32
N PHE A 143 -3.08 0.46 -14.63
CA PHE A 143 -3.21 -0.73 -13.80
C PHE A 143 -1.87 -1.45 -13.63
N VAL A 144 -1.15 -1.75 -14.74
CA VAL A 144 0.15 -2.44 -14.68
C VAL A 144 1.15 -1.65 -13.84
N ARG A 145 1.21 -0.32 -14.02
CA ARG A 145 2.07 0.56 -13.22
C ARG A 145 1.75 0.46 -11.73
N VAL A 146 0.48 0.61 -11.34
CA VAL A 146 0.07 0.55 -9.93
C VAL A 146 0.29 -0.85 -9.36
N ALA A 147 -0.05 -1.92 -10.09
CA ALA A 147 0.17 -3.29 -9.65
C ALA A 147 1.67 -3.59 -9.39
N ARG A 148 2.57 -3.10 -10.24
CA ARG A 148 4.03 -3.23 -10.03
C ARG A 148 4.50 -2.45 -8.80
N ILE A 149 3.97 -1.24 -8.57
CA ILE A 149 4.25 -0.48 -7.35
C ILE A 149 3.77 -1.25 -6.12
N VAL A 150 2.54 -1.78 -6.13
CA VAL A 150 2.00 -2.62 -5.06
C VAL A 150 2.92 -3.80 -4.76
N VAL A 151 3.39 -4.50 -5.78
CA VAL A 151 4.32 -5.62 -5.60
C VAL A 151 5.62 -5.19 -4.91
N GLN A 152 6.21 -4.07 -5.33
CA GLN A 152 7.43 -3.58 -4.66
C GLN A 152 7.15 -3.16 -3.22
N SER A 153 6.03 -2.48 -2.96
CA SER A 153 5.63 -2.09 -1.61
C SER A 153 5.40 -3.30 -0.71
N LEU A 154 4.79 -4.37 -1.22
CA LEU A 154 4.63 -5.63 -0.50
C LEU A 154 5.96 -6.34 -0.24
N ARG A 155 6.94 -6.24 -1.15
CA ARG A 155 8.30 -6.76 -0.92
C ARG A 155 9.01 -6.01 0.19
N HIS A 156 8.86 -4.68 0.23
CA HIS A 156 9.40 -3.84 1.31
C HIS A 156 8.73 -4.16 2.65
N LEU A 157 7.39 -4.25 2.68
CA LEU A 157 6.65 -4.68 3.87
C LEU A 157 7.14 -6.04 4.36
N ARG A 158 7.16 -7.06 3.49
CA ARG A 158 7.65 -8.39 3.83
C ARG A 158 9.04 -8.35 4.47
N LYS A 159 9.96 -7.57 3.91
CA LYS A 159 11.32 -7.43 4.45
C LYS A 159 11.32 -6.73 5.81
N ALA A 160 10.55 -5.65 5.95
CA ALA A 160 10.47 -4.87 7.17
C ALA A 160 9.78 -5.64 8.32
N THR A 161 8.94 -6.63 8.00
CA THR A 161 8.15 -7.36 8.99
C THR A 161 8.60 -8.80 9.21
N ALA A 162 9.68 -9.25 8.56
CA ALA A 162 10.09 -10.66 8.52
C ALA A 162 10.37 -11.27 9.90
N GLU A 163 10.94 -10.50 10.82
CA GLU A 163 11.31 -10.96 12.16
C GLU A 163 10.16 -10.80 13.16
N ASP A 164 9.54 -9.61 13.20
CA ASP A 164 8.56 -9.24 14.22
C ASP A 164 7.12 -9.66 13.89
N TRP A 165 6.75 -9.80 12.60
CA TRP A 165 5.42 -10.22 12.14
C TRP A 165 5.50 -11.25 10.99
N PRO A 166 5.93 -12.49 11.28
CA PRO A 166 6.15 -13.52 10.24
C PRO A 166 4.86 -13.86 9.46
N GLU A 167 3.71 -13.88 10.13
CA GLU A 167 2.41 -14.14 9.48
C GLU A 167 2.07 -13.08 8.43
N LEU A 168 2.38 -11.80 8.70
CA LEU A 168 2.21 -10.73 7.73
C LEU A 168 3.23 -10.82 6.60
N ALA A 169 4.46 -11.25 6.87
CA ALA A 169 5.45 -11.49 5.82
C ALA A 169 5.00 -12.61 4.86
N ASP A 170 4.37 -13.67 5.38
CA ASP A 170 3.77 -14.74 4.57
C ASP A 170 2.54 -14.26 3.79
N LEU A 171 1.69 -13.44 4.40
CA LEU A 171 0.57 -12.79 3.74
C LEU A 171 1.04 -11.91 2.57
N CYS A 172 2.10 -11.12 2.77
CA CYS A 172 2.72 -10.33 1.70
C CYS A 172 3.23 -11.21 0.57
N SER A 173 3.89 -12.32 0.88
CA SER A 173 4.38 -13.28 -0.12
C SER A 173 3.24 -13.87 -0.96
N THR A 174 2.14 -14.23 -0.30
CA THR A 174 0.93 -14.74 -0.97
C THR A 174 0.30 -13.67 -1.87
N ALA A 175 0.17 -12.44 -1.37
CA ALA A 175 -0.35 -11.31 -2.13
C ALA A 175 0.52 -11.00 -3.37
N ILE A 176 1.85 -10.96 -3.21
CA ILE A 176 2.80 -10.79 -4.31
C ILE A 176 2.58 -11.86 -5.38
N ASN A 177 2.55 -13.14 -5.01
CA ASN A 177 2.38 -14.23 -5.96
C ASN A 177 1.02 -14.19 -6.69
N SER A 178 -0.02 -13.67 -6.03
CA SER A 178 -1.36 -13.57 -6.62
C SER A 178 -1.47 -12.50 -7.72
N ILE A 179 -0.70 -11.40 -7.59
CA ILE A 179 -0.75 -10.24 -8.48
C ILE A 179 0.40 -10.23 -9.49
N TRP A 180 1.55 -10.86 -9.17
CA TRP A 180 2.72 -10.93 -10.05
C TRP A 180 2.56 -12.03 -11.11
N ARG A 181 1.74 -11.72 -12.12
CA ARG A 181 1.46 -12.62 -13.25
C ARG A 181 1.04 -11.85 -14.49
N GLY A 182 1.08 -12.49 -15.65
CA GLY A 182 0.62 -11.91 -16.92
C GLY A 182 1.34 -10.58 -17.21
N PRO A 183 0.63 -9.53 -17.70
CA PRO A 183 1.25 -8.24 -18.02
C PRO A 183 1.91 -7.51 -16.84
N VAL A 184 1.59 -7.88 -15.60
CA VAL A 184 2.22 -7.28 -14.40
C VAL A 184 3.67 -7.78 -14.26
N ASP A 185 3.94 -9.03 -14.65
CA ASP A 185 5.27 -9.62 -14.64
C ASP A 185 6.04 -9.27 -15.93
N VAL A 186 7.05 -8.42 -15.80
CA VAL A 186 7.92 -7.96 -16.90
C VAL A 186 8.59 -9.13 -17.63
N LYS A 187 8.94 -10.22 -16.92
CA LYS A 187 9.59 -11.37 -17.56
C LYS A 187 8.64 -12.12 -18.50
N ALA A 188 7.39 -12.28 -18.07
CA ALA A 188 6.33 -12.83 -18.91
C ALA A 188 6.05 -11.95 -20.14
N GLU A 189 6.15 -10.62 -20.00
CA GLU A 189 6.02 -9.66 -21.09
C GLU A 189 7.17 -9.75 -22.12
N LEU A 190 8.38 -10.11 -21.66
CA LEU A 190 9.59 -10.25 -22.48
C LEU A 190 9.86 -11.68 -22.96
N GLY A 191 9.06 -12.67 -22.55
CA GLY A 191 9.25 -14.08 -22.90
C GLY A 191 10.47 -14.74 -22.24
N LEU A 192 10.96 -14.18 -21.12
CA LEU A 192 12.11 -14.70 -20.36
C LEU A 192 11.62 -15.77 -19.36
N SER A 193 12.30 -16.91 -19.32
CA SER A 193 11.92 -18.05 -18.48
C SER A 193 12.47 -17.95 -17.04
N ASP A 194 11.96 -18.79 -16.14
CA ASP A 194 12.36 -18.82 -14.72
C ASP A 194 13.84 -19.19 -14.48
N GLU A 195 14.56 -19.66 -15.52
CA GLU A 195 16.00 -19.95 -15.47
C GLU A 195 16.86 -18.67 -15.27
N ASP A 196 16.31 -17.48 -15.49
CA ASP A 196 17.01 -16.19 -15.36
C ASP A 196 16.84 -15.53 -13.98
N ARG A 197 16.70 -16.29 -12.89
CA ARG A 197 16.69 -15.75 -11.52
C ARG A 197 18.14 -15.54 -11.03
N PRO A 198 18.64 -14.31 -10.85
CA PRO A 198 19.78 -14.12 -9.96
C PRO A 198 19.29 -14.43 -8.52
N GLU A 199 20.10 -15.20 -7.80
CA GLU A 199 19.90 -15.61 -6.40
C GLU A 199 19.52 -14.44 -5.47
#